data_AF-A0AAP5Z0E7-F1
#
_entry.id   AF-A0AAP5Z0E7-F1
#
_cell.length_a   1.000
_cell.length_b   1.000
_cell.length_c   1.000
_cell.angle_alpha   90.00
_cell.angle_beta   90.00
_cell.angle_gamma   90.00
#
_symmetry.space_group_name_H-M   'P 1'
#
loop_
_entity.id
_entity.type
_entity.pdbx_description
1 polymer ?
#
loop_
_entity_poly.entity_id
_entity_poly.type
_entity_poly.pdbx_seq_one_letter_code
_entity_poly.pdbx_strand_id
1 'polypeptide(L)'
;MTLTKLVRLSLCLTLVVIMLGAYTRLSDAGLGCPDWPGCYGHFSVPHHEDDVLRANINFPEREIEHEKAWLEMIHRYFAGTLGMVIFAITVIAIRTERVNPSIPILLSFLVVGQAMLGMWTVTLKLMPVIVMLHLLGGFTLLALQAVFYCQLKARDNLYFSPSSRSVRLFSVFAFLIVFSQVLLGGWTSSNYAALMCTTLPICEGDWMNYLDWKEAFSFWQTGHDNYEFGVLE
;
A
#
# COMPACT_ATOMS: atom_id res chain seq x y z
N MET A 1 13.23 -18.10 -17.46
CA MET A 1 11.81 -17.92 -17.07
C MET A 1 11.12 -17.10 -18.15
N THR A 2 9.92 -17.47 -18.64
CA THR A 2 9.22 -16.63 -19.64
C THR A 2 8.72 -15.34 -18.98
N LEU A 3 8.67 -14.23 -19.72
CA LEU A 3 8.20 -12.92 -19.22
C LEU A 3 6.84 -13.04 -18.52
N THR A 4 5.91 -13.80 -19.10
CA THR A 4 4.59 -14.09 -18.53
C THR A 4 4.65 -14.78 -17.16
N LYS A 5 5.59 -15.72 -16.95
CA LYS A 5 5.80 -16.38 -15.64
C LYS A 5 6.33 -15.39 -14.59
N LEU A 6 7.21 -14.47 -15.01
CA LEU A 6 7.76 -13.44 -14.14
C LEU A 6 6.70 -12.40 -13.74
N VAL A 7 5.87 -11.96 -14.68
CA VAL A 7 4.73 -11.07 -14.38
C VAL A 7 3.73 -11.75 -13.45
N ARG A 8 3.44 -13.05 -13.65
CA ARG A 8 2.57 -13.82 -12.74
C ARG A 8 3.17 -13.92 -11.34
N LEU A 9 4.47 -14.19 -11.21
CA LEU A 9 5.17 -14.18 -9.92
C LEU A 9 5.05 -12.80 -9.26
N SER A 10 5.30 -11.73 -10.01
CA SER A 10 5.19 -10.36 -9.54
C SER A 10 3.78 -10.02 -9.08
N LEU A 11 2.73 -10.49 -9.78
CA LEU A 11 1.33 -10.33 -9.37
C LEU A 11 1.03 -10.98 -8.03
N CYS A 12 1.44 -12.25 -7.86
CA CYS A 12 1.29 -12.95 -6.60
C CYS A 12 2.04 -12.24 -5.47
N LEU A 13 3.27 -11.77 -5.75
CA LEU A 13 4.08 -11.04 -4.78
C LEU A 13 3.44 -9.70 -4.39
N THR A 14 2.87 -8.94 -5.33
CA THR A 14 2.13 -7.70 -5.02
C THR A 14 0.93 -7.97 -4.10
N LEU A 15 0.18 -9.05 -4.35
CA LEU A 15 -0.93 -9.44 -3.47
C LEU A 15 -0.44 -9.75 -2.06
N VAL A 16 0.67 -10.49 -1.92
CA VAL A 16 1.30 -10.79 -0.62
C VAL A 16 1.75 -9.51 0.07
N VAL A 17 2.40 -8.58 -0.65
CA VAL A 17 2.83 -7.28 -0.09
C VAL A 17 1.63 -6.49 0.44
N ILE A 18 0.53 -6.41 -0.30
CA ILE A 18 -0.69 -5.71 0.15
C ILE A 18 -1.27 -6.39 1.41
N MET A 19 -1.33 -7.72 1.45
CA MET A 19 -1.81 -8.46 2.63
C MET A 19 -0.92 -8.24 3.85
N LEU A 20 0.41 -8.28 3.66
CA LEU A 20 1.36 -7.98 4.74
C LEU A 20 1.20 -6.54 5.23
N GLY A 21 1.01 -5.57 4.34
CA GLY A 21 0.80 -4.18 4.73
C GLY A 21 -0.49 -3.98 5.52
N ALA A 22 -1.58 -4.65 5.10
CA ALA A 22 -2.83 -4.68 5.86
C ALA A 22 -2.64 -5.33 7.24
N TYR A 23 -1.87 -6.41 7.33
CA TYR A 23 -1.56 -7.07 8.60
C TYR A 23 -0.72 -6.18 9.52
N THR A 24 0.37 -5.57 9.02
CA THR A 24 1.18 -4.59 9.77
C THR A 24 0.32 -3.46 10.34
N ARG A 25 -0.68 -2.98 9.58
CA ARG A 25 -1.62 -1.97 10.06
C ARG A 25 -2.55 -2.51 11.15
N LEU A 26 -3.18 -3.67 10.95
CA LEU A 26 -4.12 -4.26 11.90
C LEU A 26 -3.47 -4.76 13.18
N SER A 27 -2.16 -4.99 13.18
CA SER A 27 -1.35 -5.35 14.34
C SER A 27 -0.68 -4.13 15.01
N ASP A 28 -1.06 -2.91 14.63
CA ASP A 28 -0.47 -1.66 15.14
C ASP A 28 1.08 -1.66 15.08
N ALA A 29 1.61 -2.24 14.01
CA ALA A 29 3.04 -2.40 13.77
C ALA A 29 3.59 -1.41 12.73
N GLY A 30 2.77 -0.45 12.27
CA GLY A 30 3.15 0.52 11.24
C GLY A 30 4.25 1.52 11.65
N LEU A 31 4.61 1.54 12.93
CA LEU A 31 5.67 2.35 13.51
C LEU A 31 6.67 1.52 14.35
N GLY A 32 6.69 0.20 14.14
CA GLY A 32 7.56 -0.72 14.87
C GLY A 32 9.06 -0.45 14.66
N CYS A 33 9.43 0.11 13.51
CA CYS A 33 10.75 0.65 13.22
C CYS A 33 10.69 2.19 13.12
N PRO A 34 11.53 2.93 13.87
CA PRO A 34 11.47 4.40 13.90
C PRO A 34 12.08 5.07 12.67
N ASP A 35 12.88 4.34 11.89
CA ASP A 35 13.68 4.80 10.76
C ASP A 35 13.39 4.00 9.48
N TRP A 36 13.91 4.47 8.36
CA TRP A 36 13.83 3.84 7.04
C TRP A 36 15.13 4.11 6.27
N PRO A 37 15.70 3.15 5.51
CA PRO A 37 15.17 1.82 5.17
C PRO A 37 15.41 0.73 6.22
N GLY A 38 16.23 1.02 7.24
CA GLY A 38 16.56 0.11 8.33
C GLY A 38 15.52 0.07 9.44
N CYS A 39 15.86 -0.62 10.53
CA CYS A 39 15.13 -0.68 11.78
C CYS A 39 16.12 -0.47 12.92
N TYR A 40 15.96 0.63 13.66
CA TYR A 40 16.88 1.09 14.70
C TYR A 40 18.32 1.27 14.21
N GLY A 41 18.51 1.69 12.95
CA GLY A 41 19.84 1.85 12.35
C GLY A 41 20.47 0.54 11.81
N HIS A 42 19.76 -0.58 11.89
CA HIS A 42 20.20 -1.88 11.37
C HIS A 42 19.39 -2.30 10.14
N PHE A 43 19.94 -3.14 9.27
CA PHE A 43 19.18 -3.70 8.15
C PHE A 43 18.26 -4.85 8.55
N SER A 44 18.27 -5.28 9.81
CA SER A 44 17.40 -6.30 10.43
C SER A 44 16.98 -5.81 11.82
N VAL A 45 15.95 -6.43 12.42
CA VAL A 45 15.57 -6.10 13.80
C VAL A 45 16.73 -6.47 14.75
N PRO A 46 17.20 -5.55 15.60
CA PRO A 46 18.22 -5.86 16.61
C PRO A 46 17.73 -6.96 17.56
N HIS A 47 18.62 -7.86 17.95
CA HIS A 47 18.31 -8.97 18.88
C HIS A 47 19.36 -9.20 19.95
N HIS A 48 20.62 -8.82 19.69
CA HIS A 48 21.67 -8.92 20.70
C HIS A 48 21.45 -7.84 21.77
N GLU A 49 21.67 -8.18 23.04
CA GLU A 49 21.44 -7.29 24.17
C GLU A 49 22.15 -5.94 24.00
N ASP A 50 23.40 -5.94 23.55
CA ASP A 50 24.17 -4.72 23.29
C ASP A 50 23.54 -3.83 22.21
N ASP A 51 23.00 -4.43 21.15
CA ASP A 51 22.38 -3.69 20.05
C ASP A 51 20.99 -3.18 20.45
N VAL A 52 20.23 -3.95 21.22
CA VAL A 52 18.94 -3.52 21.78
C VAL A 52 19.15 -2.37 22.77
N LEU A 53 20.17 -2.44 23.62
CA LEU A 53 20.52 -1.37 24.55
C LEU A 53 20.88 -0.09 23.78
N ARG A 54 21.74 -0.18 22.77
CA ARG A 54 22.12 0.96 21.92
C ARG A 54 20.91 1.54 21.19
N ALA A 55 20.03 0.70 20.66
CA ALA A 55 18.82 1.13 20.00
C ALA A 55 17.89 1.89 20.96
N ASN A 56 17.65 1.36 22.16
CA ASN A 56 16.82 2.02 23.18
C ASN A 56 17.44 3.35 23.66
N ILE A 57 18.78 3.46 23.70
CA ILE A 57 19.47 4.72 23.99
C ILE A 57 19.29 5.74 22.86
N ASN A 58 19.41 5.32 21.60
CA ASN A 58 19.33 6.20 20.44
C ASN A 58 17.90 6.61 20.07
N PHE A 59 16.90 5.78 20.45
CA PHE A 59 15.49 5.98 20.20
C PHE A 59 14.70 5.88 21.51
N PRO A 60 14.91 6.80 22.48
CA PRO A 60 14.36 6.68 23.83
C PRO A 60 12.83 6.77 23.89
N GLU A 61 12.21 7.37 22.87
CA GLU A 61 10.75 7.48 22.78
C GLU A 61 10.07 6.21 22.25
N ARG A 62 10.84 5.24 21.75
CA ARG A 62 10.34 3.97 21.21
C ARG A 62 11.29 2.84 21.54
N GLU A 63 11.00 2.15 22.62
CA GLU A 63 11.67 0.89 22.94
C GLU A 63 11.32 -0.18 21.89
N ILE A 64 12.27 -1.08 21.64
CA ILE A 64 12.08 -2.14 20.65
C ILE A 64 10.95 -3.09 21.07
N GLU A 65 9.85 -3.05 20.32
CA GLU A 65 8.85 -4.11 20.28
C GLU A 65 9.17 -5.08 19.13
N HIS A 66 9.92 -6.16 19.43
CA HIS A 66 10.45 -7.06 18.40
C HIS A 66 9.39 -7.60 17.44
N GLU A 67 8.20 -7.96 17.94
CA GLU A 67 7.12 -8.49 17.10
C GLU A 67 6.68 -7.46 16.06
N LYS A 68 6.37 -6.23 16.48
CA LYS A 68 5.98 -5.13 15.58
C LYS A 68 7.09 -4.77 14.60
N ALA A 69 8.33 -4.66 15.08
CA ALA A 69 9.50 -4.35 14.25
C ALA A 69 9.70 -5.40 13.14
N TRP A 70 9.51 -6.69 13.44
CA TRP A 70 9.61 -7.75 12.43
C TRP A 70 8.49 -7.71 11.41
N LEU A 71 7.25 -7.43 11.82
CA LEU A 71 6.14 -7.29 10.88
C LEU A 71 6.42 -6.19 9.85
N GLU A 72 6.96 -5.06 10.30
CA GLU A 72 7.34 -3.98 9.42
C GLU A 72 8.52 -4.34 8.49
N MET A 73 9.58 -4.94 9.02
CA MET A 73 10.75 -5.33 8.22
C MET A 73 10.44 -6.42 7.19
N ILE A 74 9.60 -7.42 7.54
CA ILE A 74 9.15 -8.45 6.59
C ILE A 74 8.39 -7.80 5.44
N HIS A 75 7.47 -6.89 5.73
CA HIS A 75 6.75 -6.15 4.69
C HIS A 75 7.72 -5.37 3.77
N ARG A 76 8.71 -4.66 4.35
CA ARG A 76 9.73 -3.91 3.61
C ARG A 76 10.58 -4.80 2.69
N TYR A 77 11.01 -5.99 3.14
CA TYR A 77 11.80 -6.90 2.31
C TYR A 77 10.99 -7.45 1.13
N PHE A 78 9.73 -7.81 1.35
CA PHE A 78 8.84 -8.27 0.29
C PHE A 78 8.57 -7.15 -0.73
N ALA A 79 8.35 -5.91 -0.26
CA ALA A 79 8.19 -4.74 -1.11
C ALA A 79 9.46 -4.42 -1.92
N GLY A 80 10.65 -4.49 -1.31
CA GLY A 80 11.93 -4.33 -2.00
C GLY A 80 12.17 -5.40 -3.07
N THR A 81 11.84 -6.65 -2.75
CA THR A 81 11.89 -7.77 -3.71
C THR A 81 10.94 -7.55 -4.87
N LEU A 82 9.72 -7.07 -4.61
CA LEU A 82 8.76 -6.71 -5.65
C LEU A 82 9.31 -5.62 -6.59
N GLY A 83 9.92 -4.58 -6.04
CA GLY A 83 10.58 -3.52 -6.81
C GLY A 83 11.64 -4.08 -7.77
N MET A 84 12.54 -4.92 -7.27
CA MET A 84 13.55 -5.59 -8.10
C MET A 84 12.94 -6.43 -9.22
N VAL A 85 11.87 -7.17 -8.93
CA VAL A 85 11.15 -7.98 -9.93
C VAL A 85 10.50 -7.09 -11.00
N ILE A 86 9.87 -5.97 -10.62
CA ILE A 86 9.25 -5.01 -11.55
C ILE A 86 10.32 -4.38 -12.47
N PHE A 87 11.47 -3.99 -11.92
CA PHE A 87 12.57 -3.47 -12.75
C PHE A 87 13.10 -4.54 -13.71
N ALA A 88 13.27 -5.79 -13.27
CA ALA A 88 13.67 -6.88 -14.14
C ALA A 88 12.66 -7.12 -15.28
N ILE A 89 11.35 -7.11 -14.97
CA ILE A 89 10.28 -7.19 -15.98
C ILE A 89 10.41 -6.06 -17.00
N THR A 90 10.67 -4.84 -16.54
CA THR A 90 10.80 -3.66 -17.39
C THR A 90 12.01 -3.75 -18.32
N VAL A 91 13.17 -4.12 -17.80
CA VAL A 91 14.38 -4.33 -18.61
C VAL A 91 14.15 -5.43 -19.65
N ILE A 92 13.54 -6.56 -19.28
CA ILE A 92 13.23 -7.64 -20.21
C ILE A 92 12.23 -7.19 -21.27
N ALA A 93 11.18 -6.44 -20.89
CA ALA A 93 10.18 -5.93 -21.81
C ALA A 93 10.79 -4.94 -22.82
N ILE A 94 11.67 -4.03 -22.40
CA ILE A 94 12.37 -3.10 -23.28
C ILE A 94 13.28 -3.84 -24.27
N ARG A 95 14.01 -4.86 -23.79
CA ARG A 95 14.90 -5.68 -24.65
C ARG A 95 14.12 -6.60 -25.59
N THR A 96 12.87 -6.89 -25.27
CA THR A 96 12.01 -7.74 -26.09
C THR A 96 11.21 -6.87 -27.04
N GLU A 97 11.73 -6.63 -28.25
CA GLU A 97 11.10 -5.79 -29.30
C GLU A 97 9.66 -6.19 -29.65
N ARG A 98 9.23 -7.37 -29.23
CA ARG A 98 7.89 -7.86 -29.45
C ARG A 98 6.88 -7.17 -28.53
N VAL A 99 7.22 -6.70 -27.33
CA VAL A 99 6.24 -6.21 -26.31
C VAL A 99 6.31 -4.68 -26.17
N ASN A 100 5.16 -4.02 -25.98
CA ASN A 100 5.14 -2.59 -25.64
C ASN A 100 5.57 -2.39 -24.17
N PRO A 101 6.69 -1.69 -23.89
CA PRO A 101 7.21 -1.55 -22.53
C PRO A 101 6.55 -0.42 -21.72
N SER A 102 5.54 0.28 -22.24
CA SER A 102 4.94 1.46 -21.58
C SER A 102 4.38 1.14 -20.19
N ILE A 103 3.65 0.02 -20.04
CA ILE A 103 3.11 -0.37 -18.72
C ILE A 103 4.24 -0.79 -17.76
N PRO A 104 5.21 -1.64 -18.13
CA PRO A 104 6.36 -1.92 -17.28
C PRO A 104 7.13 -0.67 -16.83
N ILE A 105 7.35 0.30 -17.73
CA ILE A 105 8.00 1.57 -17.40
C ILE A 105 7.16 2.34 -16.38
N LEU A 106 5.85 2.46 -16.59
CA LEU A 106 4.94 3.10 -15.64
C LEU A 106 4.96 2.39 -14.27
N LEU A 107 4.93 1.06 -14.25
CA LEU A 107 5.04 0.25 -13.03
C LEU A 107 6.34 0.52 -12.28
N SER A 108 7.45 0.72 -12.99
CA SER A 108 8.74 1.06 -12.39
C SER A 108 8.73 2.44 -11.72
N PHE A 109 8.10 3.44 -12.32
CA PHE A 109 7.92 4.75 -11.66
C PHE A 109 6.96 4.65 -10.47
N LEU A 110 5.86 3.91 -10.62
CA LEU A 110 4.88 3.75 -9.54
C LEU A 110 5.46 3.01 -8.34
N VAL A 111 6.29 1.97 -8.52
CA VAL A 111 6.89 1.25 -7.39
C VAL A 111 7.91 2.10 -6.64
N VAL A 112 8.63 3.00 -7.32
CA VAL A 112 9.48 4.00 -6.66
C VAL A 112 8.65 4.99 -5.86
N GLY A 113 7.57 5.52 -6.45
CA GLY A 113 6.63 6.39 -5.73
C GLY A 113 5.99 5.70 -4.52
N GLN A 114 5.70 4.40 -4.63
CA GLN A 114 5.19 3.59 -3.52
C GLN A 114 6.23 3.36 -2.42
N ALA A 115 7.51 3.18 -2.77
CA ALA A 115 8.59 3.12 -1.79
C ALA A 115 8.73 4.46 -1.03
N MET A 116 8.59 5.59 -1.73
CA MET A 116 8.59 6.92 -1.10
C MET A 116 7.37 7.12 -0.18
N LEU A 117 6.17 6.74 -0.62
CA LEU A 117 4.97 6.80 0.21
C LEU A 117 5.09 5.89 1.44
N GLY A 118 5.65 4.68 1.31
CA GLY A 118 5.92 3.79 2.44
C GLY A 118 7.01 4.31 3.39
N MET A 119 8.02 5.04 2.89
CA MET A 119 8.95 5.77 3.76
C MET A 119 8.24 6.90 4.51
N TRP A 120 7.34 7.61 3.84
CA TRP A 120 6.55 8.69 4.44
C TRP A 120 5.52 8.21 5.46
N THR A 121 4.99 6.99 5.34
CA THR A 121 4.11 6.44 6.40
C THR A 121 4.84 6.34 7.73
N VAL A 122 6.15 6.06 7.71
CA VAL A 122 6.99 5.97 8.92
C VAL A 122 7.49 7.34 9.37
N THR A 123 8.01 8.14 8.44
CA THR A 123 8.62 9.44 8.77
C THR A 123 7.60 10.53 9.08
N LEU A 124 6.39 10.46 8.51
CA LEU A 124 5.23 11.31 8.86
C LEU A 124 4.25 10.61 9.81
N LYS A 125 4.73 9.62 10.57
CA LYS A 125 4.05 9.05 11.74
C LYS A 125 2.61 8.62 11.47
N LEU A 126 2.39 7.95 10.35
CA LEU A 126 1.11 7.44 9.84
C LEU A 126 0.08 8.50 9.41
N MET A 127 0.52 9.68 8.97
CA MET A 127 -0.37 10.72 8.43
C MET A 127 -1.42 10.12 7.46
N PRO A 128 -2.74 10.28 7.72
CA PRO A 128 -3.77 9.45 7.09
C PRO A 128 -3.83 9.50 5.57
N VAL A 129 -3.59 10.66 4.97
CA VAL A 129 -3.58 10.82 3.50
C VAL A 129 -2.43 10.04 2.85
N ILE A 130 -1.27 9.97 3.49
CA ILE A 130 -0.11 9.25 2.97
C ILE A 130 -0.35 7.74 3.03
N VAL A 131 -0.91 7.24 4.15
CA VAL A 131 -1.29 5.83 4.30
C VAL A 131 -2.32 5.43 3.26
N MET A 132 -3.35 6.26 3.04
CA MET A 132 -4.38 6.04 2.02
C MET A 132 -3.79 6.02 0.60
N LEU A 133 -2.92 6.99 0.25
CA LEU A 133 -2.27 7.04 -1.06
C LEU A 133 -1.32 5.86 -1.31
N HIS A 134 -0.64 5.39 -0.25
CA HIS A 134 0.17 4.16 -0.31
C HIS A 134 -0.71 2.96 -0.66
N LEU A 135 -1.82 2.75 0.06
CA LEU A 135 -2.76 1.67 -0.24
C LEU A 135 -3.33 1.75 -1.67
N LEU A 136 -3.77 2.95 -2.08
CA LEU A 136 -4.36 3.19 -3.40
C LEU A 136 -3.36 2.88 -4.53
N GLY A 137 -2.10 3.29 -4.38
CA GLY A 137 -1.08 3.01 -5.37
C GLY A 137 -0.63 1.53 -5.36
N GLY A 138 -0.70 0.84 -4.22
CA GLY A 138 -0.55 -0.62 -4.15
C GLY A 138 -1.60 -1.35 -5.02
N PHE A 139 -2.88 -0.99 -4.89
CA PHE A 139 -3.94 -1.52 -5.77
C PHE A 139 -3.74 -1.13 -7.24
N THR A 140 -3.23 0.07 -7.50
CA THR A 140 -2.93 0.52 -8.87
C THR A 140 -1.80 -0.31 -9.49
N LEU A 141 -0.74 -0.65 -8.74
CA LEU A 141 0.31 -1.58 -9.17
C LEU A 141 -0.28 -2.94 -9.53
N LEU A 142 -1.10 -3.52 -8.64
CA LEU A 142 -1.76 -4.81 -8.86
C LEU A 142 -2.61 -4.80 -10.15
N ALA A 143 -3.44 -3.77 -10.32
CA ALA A 143 -4.31 -3.63 -11.48
C ALA A 143 -3.51 -3.49 -12.79
N LEU A 144 -2.48 -2.65 -12.81
CA LEU A 144 -1.64 -2.46 -14.01
C LEU A 144 -0.81 -3.70 -14.34
N GLN A 145 -0.29 -4.42 -13.34
CA GLN A 145 0.36 -5.72 -13.55
C GLN A 145 -0.63 -6.75 -14.14
N ALA A 146 -1.89 -6.73 -13.71
CA ALA A 146 -2.91 -7.65 -14.21
C ALA A 146 -3.26 -7.31 -15.67
N VAL A 147 -3.38 -6.03 -16.01
CA VAL A 147 -3.54 -5.56 -17.39
C VAL A 147 -2.35 -6.00 -18.25
N PHE A 148 -1.11 -5.81 -17.77
CA PHE A 148 0.07 -6.24 -18.51
C PHE A 148 0.12 -7.75 -18.71
N TYR A 149 -0.21 -8.54 -17.70
CA TYR A 149 -0.33 -9.99 -17.81
C TYR A 149 -1.37 -10.42 -18.85
N CYS A 150 -2.55 -9.77 -18.85
CA CYS A 150 -3.58 -10.01 -19.85
C CYS A 150 -3.12 -9.62 -21.26
N GLN A 151 -2.38 -8.52 -21.45
CA GLN A 151 -1.82 -8.15 -22.75
C GLN A 151 -0.82 -9.19 -23.27
N LEU A 152 0.04 -9.71 -22.40
CA LEU A 152 0.99 -10.79 -22.76
C LEU A 152 0.25 -12.07 -23.17
N LYS A 153 -0.81 -12.45 -22.45
CA LYS A 153 -1.67 -13.60 -22.78
C LYS A 153 -2.53 -13.38 -24.03
N ALA A 154 -3.03 -12.17 -24.22
CA ALA A 154 -3.92 -11.83 -25.33
C ALA A 154 -3.22 -11.94 -26.67
N ARG A 155 -1.95 -11.55 -26.72
CA ARG A 155 -1.10 -11.76 -27.89
C ARG A 155 -1.05 -13.23 -28.32
N ASP A 156 -1.10 -14.14 -27.36
CA ASP A 156 -1.02 -15.56 -27.66
C ASP A 156 -2.38 -16.15 -28.07
N ASN A 157 -3.53 -15.65 -27.59
CA ASN A 157 -4.83 -16.35 -27.75
C ASN A 157 -6.15 -15.55 -27.59
N LEU A 158 -6.20 -14.21 -27.50
CA LEU A 158 -7.48 -13.50 -27.31
C LEU A 158 -7.96 -12.77 -28.58
N TYR A 159 -9.14 -13.19 -29.06
CA TYR A 159 -9.96 -12.40 -29.98
C TYR A 159 -10.57 -11.22 -29.21
N PHE A 160 -10.17 -9.99 -29.53
CA PHE A 160 -10.85 -8.79 -29.03
C PHE A 160 -12.21 -8.68 -29.73
N SER A 161 -13.28 -9.03 -29.03
CA SER A 161 -14.63 -8.67 -29.47
C SER A 161 -14.84 -7.18 -29.23
N PRO A 162 -15.31 -6.40 -30.22
CA PRO A 162 -15.61 -4.98 -30.02
C PRO A 162 -16.64 -4.82 -28.90
N SER A 163 -16.25 -4.11 -27.84
CA SER A 163 -17.14 -3.80 -26.72
C SER A 163 -18.22 -2.81 -27.15
N SER A 164 -19.47 -3.08 -26.78
CA SER A 164 -20.57 -2.14 -27.02
C SER A 164 -20.40 -0.88 -26.17
N ARG A 165 -20.91 0.26 -26.66
CA ARG A 165 -20.85 1.53 -25.92
C ARG A 165 -21.45 1.42 -24.51
N SER A 166 -22.51 0.63 -24.36
CA SER A 166 -23.17 0.37 -23.07
C SER A 166 -22.22 -0.34 -22.11
N VAL A 167 -21.58 -1.44 -22.54
CA VAL A 167 -20.61 -2.19 -21.71
C VAL A 167 -19.47 -1.28 -21.27
N ARG A 168 -18.91 -0.48 -22.19
CA ARG A 168 -17.83 0.46 -21.84
C ARG A 168 -18.27 1.48 -20.79
N LEU A 169 -19.48 2.03 -20.90
CA LEU A 169 -20.01 2.99 -19.94
C LEU A 169 -20.21 2.34 -18.57
N PHE A 170 -20.82 1.15 -18.53
CA PHE A 170 -21.00 0.39 -17.28
C PHE A 170 -19.66 0.02 -16.64
N SER A 171 -18.65 -0.35 -17.41
CA SER A 171 -17.31 -0.63 -16.88
C SER A 171 -16.65 0.61 -16.26
N VAL A 172 -16.76 1.77 -16.90
CA VAL A 172 -16.25 3.04 -16.33
C VAL A 172 -16.99 3.39 -15.04
N PHE A 173 -18.32 3.25 -15.04
CA PHE A 173 -19.13 3.52 -13.85
C PHE A 173 -18.78 2.57 -12.69
N ALA A 174 -18.68 1.27 -12.95
CA ALA A 174 -18.26 0.28 -11.95
C ALA A 174 -16.85 0.56 -11.41
N PHE A 175 -15.91 0.94 -12.29
CA PHE A 175 -14.57 1.35 -11.88
C PHE A 175 -14.60 2.56 -10.94
N LEU A 176 -15.37 3.60 -11.26
CA LEU A 176 -15.48 4.79 -10.42
C LEU A 176 -16.09 4.47 -9.04
N ILE A 177 -17.07 3.57 -8.98
CA ILE A 177 -17.64 3.10 -7.71
C ILE A 177 -16.58 2.39 -6.88
N VAL A 178 -15.89 1.39 -7.46
CA VAL A 178 -14.88 0.61 -6.73
C VAL A 178 -13.71 1.49 -6.30
N PHE A 179 -13.27 2.40 -7.16
CA PHE A 179 -12.23 3.39 -6.82
C PHE A 179 -12.65 4.23 -5.62
N SER A 180 -13.88 4.75 -5.62
CA SER A 180 -14.40 5.54 -4.50
C SER A 180 -14.51 4.71 -3.22
N GLN A 181 -14.92 3.44 -3.31
CA GLN A 181 -14.98 2.52 -2.17
C GLN A 181 -13.60 2.24 -1.56
N VAL A 182 -12.60 2.00 -2.39
CA VAL A 182 -11.21 1.78 -1.94
C VAL A 182 -10.66 3.05 -1.29
N LEU A 183 -10.91 4.22 -1.89
CA LEU A 183 -10.48 5.51 -1.34
C LEU A 183 -11.14 5.78 0.01
N LEU A 184 -12.46 5.67 0.11
CA LEU A 184 -13.20 5.90 1.36
C LEU A 184 -12.85 4.87 2.42
N GLY A 185 -12.74 3.59 2.07
CA GLY A 185 -12.32 2.55 3.01
C GLY A 185 -10.88 2.74 3.50
N GLY A 186 -9.99 3.18 2.62
CA GLY A 186 -8.62 3.58 2.97
C GLY A 186 -8.59 4.75 3.93
N TRP A 187 -9.44 5.76 3.70
CA TRP A 187 -9.60 6.93 4.56
C TRP A 187 -10.16 6.56 5.96
N THR A 188 -11.19 5.73 6.02
CA THR A 188 -11.74 5.20 7.29
C THR A 188 -10.69 4.42 8.06
N SER A 189 -9.95 3.53 7.37
CA SER A 189 -8.91 2.72 7.98
C SER A 189 -7.74 3.56 8.50
N SER A 190 -7.26 4.54 7.73
CA SER A 190 -6.12 5.38 8.11
C SER A 190 -6.43 6.32 9.29
N ASN A 191 -7.69 6.71 9.46
CA ASN A 191 -8.17 7.48 10.61
C ASN A 191 -8.64 6.60 11.79
N TYR A 192 -8.43 5.29 11.76
CA TYR A 192 -8.85 4.36 12.84
C TYR A 192 -10.36 4.35 13.14
N ALA A 193 -11.19 4.83 12.22
CA ALA A 193 -12.63 5.01 12.41
C ALA A 193 -13.46 3.73 12.16
N ALA A 194 -12.82 2.57 12.00
CA ALA A 194 -13.48 1.32 11.61
C ALA A 194 -14.51 0.80 12.65
N LEU A 195 -14.28 1.08 13.94
CA LEU A 195 -15.14 0.67 15.04
C LEU A 195 -16.03 1.79 15.58
N MET A 196 -16.07 2.94 14.89
CA MET A 196 -16.88 4.08 15.33
C MET A 196 -18.39 3.79 15.27
N CYS A 197 -18.81 2.96 14.32
CA CYS A 197 -20.16 2.43 14.23
C CYS A 197 -20.11 0.90 14.28
N THR A 198 -20.68 0.32 15.34
CA THR A 198 -20.76 -1.13 15.54
C THR A 198 -22.07 -1.71 15.03
N THR A 199 -23.08 -0.87 14.79
CA THR A 199 -24.37 -1.25 14.22
C THR A 199 -24.50 -0.84 12.77
N LEU A 200 -25.17 -1.67 11.97
CA LEU A 200 -25.36 -1.49 10.53
C LEU A 200 -26.83 -1.70 10.14
N PRO A 201 -27.36 -1.01 9.11
CA PRO A 201 -26.66 -0.09 8.20
C PRO A 201 -26.60 1.36 8.71
N ILE A 202 -27.31 1.68 9.79
CA ILE A 202 -27.34 2.99 10.43
C ILE A 202 -26.56 2.88 11.73
N CYS A 203 -25.68 3.86 11.97
CA CYS A 203 -24.87 3.94 13.18
C CYS A 203 -25.74 4.08 14.44
N GLU A 204 -25.22 3.64 15.57
CA GLU A 204 -25.90 3.67 16.87
C GLU A 204 -26.02 5.09 17.44
N GLY A 205 -26.87 5.23 18.46
CA GLY A 205 -27.02 6.48 19.20
C GLY A 205 -27.54 7.64 18.34
N ASP A 206 -27.09 8.85 18.65
CA ASP A 206 -27.49 10.09 18.00
C ASP A 206 -26.45 10.54 16.96
N TRP A 207 -25.99 9.61 16.12
CA TRP A 207 -24.87 9.80 15.19
C TRP A 207 -25.01 11.02 14.28
N MET A 208 -26.24 11.45 13.95
CA MET A 208 -26.47 12.63 13.11
C MET A 208 -25.97 13.93 13.77
N ASN A 209 -26.04 14.03 15.10
CA ASN A 209 -25.57 15.21 15.83
C ASN A 209 -24.05 15.21 16.00
N TYR A 210 -23.40 14.05 15.91
CA TYR A 210 -21.93 13.91 15.90
C TYR A 210 -21.32 14.02 14.50
N LEU A 211 -22.15 14.17 13.47
CA LEU A 211 -21.69 14.16 12.10
C LEU A 211 -21.12 15.52 11.68
N ASP A 212 -19.80 15.60 11.53
CA ASP A 212 -19.09 16.77 10.99
C ASP A 212 -18.39 16.43 9.66
N TRP A 213 -18.99 16.86 8.54
CA TRP A 213 -18.41 16.64 7.20
C TRP A 213 -17.09 17.38 6.97
N LYS A 214 -16.89 18.53 7.62
CA LYS A 214 -15.72 19.36 7.40
C LYS A 214 -14.51 18.71 8.04
N GLU A 215 -14.67 18.24 9.28
CA GLU A 215 -13.60 17.57 10.01
C GLU A 215 -13.35 16.16 9.45
N ALA A 216 -14.41 15.41 9.13
CA ALA A 216 -14.30 14.06 8.58
C ALA A 216 -13.50 13.97 7.27
N PHE A 217 -13.46 15.05 6.46
CA PHE A 217 -12.72 15.13 5.21
C PHE A 217 -11.56 16.15 5.25
N SER A 218 -11.01 16.39 6.44
CA SER A 218 -9.75 17.12 6.62
C SER A 218 -8.57 16.27 6.12
N PHE A 219 -8.21 16.44 4.84
CA PHE A 219 -7.15 15.65 4.19
C PHE A 219 -5.74 15.90 4.76
N TRP A 220 -5.51 17.07 5.34
CA TRP A 220 -4.20 17.49 5.83
C TRP A 220 -4.30 17.90 7.28
N GLN A 221 -4.17 16.91 8.17
CA GLN A 221 -4.23 17.06 9.62
C GLN A 221 -2.83 17.47 10.11
N THR A 222 -2.59 18.74 10.42
CA THR A 222 -1.28 19.23 10.88
C THR A 222 -1.24 19.49 12.38
N GLY A 223 -0.05 19.44 12.97
CA GLY A 223 0.15 19.82 14.37
C GLY A 223 0.11 18.65 15.36
N HIS A 224 0.07 17.41 14.86
CA HIS A 224 0.16 16.21 15.67
C HIS A 224 1.52 15.54 15.49
N ASP A 225 2.09 15.09 16.60
CA ASP A 225 3.37 14.38 16.63
C ASP A 225 3.25 12.93 16.13
N ASN A 226 2.04 12.35 16.19
CA ASN A 226 1.72 11.00 15.75
C ASN A 226 0.26 10.90 15.30
N TYR A 227 -0.02 10.05 14.31
CA TYR A 227 -1.38 9.78 13.80
C TYR A 227 -1.83 8.33 14.05
N GLU A 228 -1.03 7.55 14.78
CA GLU A 228 -1.47 6.26 15.31
C GLU A 228 -2.70 6.45 16.21
N PHE A 229 -3.68 5.57 16.07
CA PHE A 229 -5.01 5.61 16.66
C PHE A 229 -5.94 6.78 16.25
N GLY A 230 -5.52 7.61 15.28
CA GLY A 230 -6.35 8.68 14.71
C GLY A 230 -6.31 9.95 15.58
N VAL A 231 -6.62 11.09 14.94
CA VAL A 231 -6.54 12.42 15.58
C VAL A 231 -7.81 13.25 15.41
N LEU A 232 -8.80 12.71 14.70
CA LEU A 232 -10.11 13.35 14.57
C LEU A 232 -10.95 12.99 15.80
N GLU A 233 -11.56 13.99 16.42
CA GLU A 233 -12.46 13.86 17.58
C GLU A 233 -13.92 13.61 17.17
#